data_AF-A0A231H9J6-F1
#
_entry.id   AF-A0A231H9J6-F1
#
_cell.length_a   1.000
_cell.length_b   1.000
_cell.length_c   1.000
_cell.angle_alpha   90.00
_cell.angle_beta   90.00
_cell.angle_gamma   90.00
#
_symmetry.space_group_name_H-M   'P 1'
#
loop_
_entity.id
_entity.type
_entity.pdbx_description
1 polymer ?
#
loop_
_entity_poly.entity_id
_entity_poly.type
_entity_poly.pdbx_seq_one_letter_code
_entity_poly.pdbx_strand_id
1 'polypeptide(L)'
;MGCLWASATQNSAGFIRKMSGGDPLSDPSWTAIDTWADRLAAAYADRVPAQQAVQQWIGVAEHPEGGGIPAGASVRRAESLAALYELVNPGGAPPPNPLIQDGMYPDGTPPDRSQGWGPLVGAPLRRYATSTTSAVRFLPIVKAGRHIGYLWASVENDAADYLPLRSAGKTAHIAAGLWQLRLSQGYKQHVPPLQTLQDSRHHPEDRLSGMIQPNAVEDELPSLERLKALSQR
;
A
#
# COMPACT_ATOMS: atom_id res chain seq x y z
N MET A 1 -22.15 5.57 -3.72
CA MET A 1 -21.77 5.75 -5.14
C MET A 1 -21.41 7.21 -5.44
N GLY A 2 -20.44 7.40 -6.33
CA GLY A 2 -19.59 8.59 -6.44
C GLY A 2 -19.81 9.48 -7.68
N CYS A 3 -18.73 10.09 -8.17
CA CYS A 3 -18.73 11.04 -9.29
C CYS A 3 -17.60 10.74 -10.28
N LEU A 4 -17.93 10.70 -11.58
CA LEU A 4 -16.96 10.65 -12.67
C LEU A 4 -16.54 12.08 -13.02
N TRP A 5 -15.26 12.32 -13.27
CA TRP A 5 -14.72 13.64 -13.57
C TRP A 5 -13.71 13.60 -14.71
N ALA A 6 -13.59 14.73 -15.41
CA ALA A 6 -12.55 14.98 -16.40
C ALA A 6 -12.02 16.40 -16.20
N SER A 7 -10.72 16.61 -16.41
CA SER A 7 -10.11 17.93 -16.39
C SER A 7 -10.59 18.75 -17.59
N ALA A 8 -10.84 20.04 -17.33
CA ALA A 8 -11.21 20.99 -18.37
C ALA A 8 -10.02 21.39 -19.26
N THR A 9 -8.78 21.25 -18.74
CA THR A 9 -7.56 21.76 -19.37
C THR A 9 -6.55 20.66 -19.71
N GLN A 10 -6.62 19.52 -19.03
CA GLN A 10 -5.70 18.39 -19.21
C GLN A 10 -6.45 17.16 -19.72
N ASN A 11 -5.73 16.21 -20.32
CA ASN A 11 -6.32 14.94 -20.76
C ASN A 11 -6.34 13.91 -19.62
N SER A 12 -7.00 14.28 -18.52
CA SER A 12 -7.07 13.50 -17.28
C SER A 12 -8.52 13.30 -16.88
N ALA A 13 -8.89 12.06 -16.52
CA ALA A 13 -10.20 11.71 -16.01
C ALA A 13 -10.09 10.67 -14.89
N GLY A 14 -11.12 10.55 -14.07
CA GLY A 14 -11.16 9.58 -12.99
C GLY A 14 -12.53 9.44 -12.35
N PHE A 15 -12.62 8.53 -11.39
CA PHE A 15 -13.82 8.31 -10.60
C PHE A 15 -13.50 8.58 -9.12
N ILE A 16 -14.33 9.41 -8.48
CA ILE A 16 -14.26 9.72 -7.05
C ILE A 16 -15.39 8.96 -6.39
N ARG A 17 -15.05 7.99 -5.55
CA ARG A 17 -16.02 7.29 -4.74
C ARG A 17 -16.59 8.23 -3.66
N LYS A 18 -17.91 8.16 -3.46
CA LYS A 18 -18.55 8.68 -2.26
C LYS A 18 -18.38 7.67 -1.13
N MET A 19 -17.63 8.06 -0.11
CA MET A 19 -17.37 7.28 1.08
C MET A 19 -18.64 7.20 1.92
N SER A 20 -19.13 5.99 2.14
CA SER A 20 -20.20 5.71 3.09
C SER A 20 -19.56 5.56 4.48
N GLY A 21 -20.17 6.09 5.55
CA GLY A 21 -19.63 6.01 6.91
C GLY A 21 -19.55 4.60 7.54
N GLY A 22 -19.73 3.53 6.74
CA GLY A 22 -19.61 2.13 7.15
C GLY A 22 -18.24 1.54 6.83
N ASP A 23 -18.07 0.23 7.05
CA ASP A 23 -16.85 -0.49 6.66
C ASP A 23 -16.55 -0.24 5.17
N PRO A 24 -15.41 0.39 4.84
CA PRO A 24 -15.05 0.64 3.47
C PRO A 24 -15.15 -0.64 2.66
N LEU A 25 -14.60 -1.76 3.12
CA LEU A 25 -14.40 -2.99 2.34
C LEU A 25 -15.70 -3.73 1.98
N SER A 26 -16.81 -3.38 2.62
CA SER A 26 -18.14 -3.98 2.38
C SER A 26 -19.03 -3.14 1.46
N ASP A 27 -18.55 -1.98 0.99
CA ASP A 27 -19.32 -1.06 0.16
C ASP A 27 -19.23 -1.45 -1.34
N PRO A 28 -20.37 -1.68 -2.02
CA PRO A 28 -20.39 -2.03 -3.46
C PRO A 28 -19.80 -0.95 -4.36
N SER A 29 -19.54 0.26 -3.87
CA SER A 29 -18.80 1.28 -4.63
C SER A 29 -17.29 1.02 -4.76
N TRP A 30 -16.74 -0.03 -4.15
CA TRP A 30 -15.36 -0.48 -4.44
C TRP A 30 -15.21 -1.06 -5.84
N THR A 31 -16.10 -1.97 -6.27
CA THR A 31 -16.03 -2.58 -7.62
C THR A 31 -16.30 -1.57 -8.73
N ALA A 32 -17.03 -0.50 -8.40
CA ALA A 32 -17.25 0.60 -9.32
C ALA A 32 -15.95 1.35 -9.67
N ILE A 33 -14.96 1.40 -8.77
CA ILE A 33 -13.67 2.05 -9.05
C ILE A 33 -12.98 1.35 -10.21
N ASP A 34 -12.87 0.02 -10.14
CA ASP A 34 -12.22 -0.78 -11.16
C ASP A 34 -12.98 -0.71 -12.48
N THR A 35 -14.31 -0.84 -12.44
CA THR A 35 -15.16 -0.74 -13.64
C THR A 35 -14.98 0.60 -14.36
N TRP A 36 -14.98 1.72 -13.63
CA TRP A 36 -14.80 3.03 -14.24
C TRP A 36 -13.36 3.27 -14.68
N ALA A 37 -12.37 2.75 -13.96
CA ALA A 37 -10.97 2.81 -14.36
C ALA A 37 -10.75 2.09 -15.70
N ASP A 38 -11.29 0.89 -15.87
CA ASP A 38 -11.19 0.12 -17.11
C ASP A 38 -11.87 0.84 -18.28
N ARG A 39 -13.04 1.43 -18.06
CA ARG A 39 -13.75 2.22 -19.08
C ARG A 39 -12.96 3.44 -19.53
N LEU A 40 -12.36 4.18 -18.58
CA LEU A 40 -11.53 5.33 -18.89
C LEU A 40 -10.21 4.92 -19.56
N ALA A 41 -9.63 3.79 -19.16
CA ALA A 41 -8.43 3.24 -19.79
C ALA A 41 -8.68 2.80 -21.23
N ALA A 42 -9.83 2.16 -21.51
CA ALA A 42 -10.24 1.81 -22.86
C ALA A 42 -10.44 3.07 -23.73
N ALA A 43 -11.15 4.08 -23.20
CA ALA A 43 -11.32 5.35 -23.90
C ALA A 43 -9.97 6.06 -24.18
N TYR A 44 -9.03 5.99 -23.22
CA TYR A 44 -7.68 6.52 -23.41
C TYR A 44 -6.89 5.76 -24.47
N ALA A 45 -6.97 4.42 -24.51
CA ALA A 45 -6.35 3.60 -25.54
C ALA A 45 -6.86 3.94 -26.94
N ASP A 46 -8.16 4.24 -27.05
CA ASP A 46 -8.82 4.70 -28.28
C ASP A 46 -8.59 6.20 -28.58
N ARG A 47 -7.76 6.88 -27.77
CA ARG A 47 -7.42 8.31 -27.87
C ARG A 47 -8.64 9.24 -27.79
N VAL A 48 -9.68 8.80 -27.08
CA VAL A 48 -10.85 9.64 -26.78
C VAL A 48 -10.43 10.71 -25.76
N PRO A 49 -10.71 12.00 -26.01
CA PRO A 49 -10.44 13.06 -25.04
C PRO A 49 -11.16 12.83 -23.71
N ALA A 50 -10.50 13.11 -22.59
CA ALA A 50 -11.02 12.85 -21.24
C ALA A 50 -12.46 13.34 -21.00
N GLN A 51 -12.81 14.54 -21.49
CA GLN A 51 -14.17 15.07 -21.35
C GLN A 51 -15.20 14.24 -22.11
N GLN A 52 -14.87 13.82 -23.33
CA GLN A 52 -15.74 12.96 -24.14
C GLN A 52 -15.84 11.56 -23.55
N ALA A 53 -14.73 11.03 -23.00
CA ALA A 53 -14.68 9.73 -22.34
C ALA A 53 -15.64 9.62 -21.15
N VAL A 54 -15.89 10.73 -20.45
CA VAL A 54 -16.88 10.85 -19.37
C VAL A 54 -18.30 11.06 -19.92
N GLN A 55 -18.47 11.98 -20.87
CA GLN A 55 -19.78 12.37 -21.39
C GLN A 55 -20.50 11.25 -22.16
N GLN A 56 -19.76 10.38 -22.85
CA GLN A 56 -20.34 9.30 -23.64
C GLN A 56 -21.15 8.28 -22.82
N TRP A 57 -20.94 8.24 -21.49
CA TRP A 57 -21.66 7.33 -20.60
C TRP A 57 -22.99 7.90 -20.08
N ILE A 58 -23.31 9.16 -20.37
CA ILE A 58 -24.58 9.79 -19.98
C ILE A 58 -25.74 9.09 -20.70
N GLY A 59 -26.64 8.48 -19.94
CA GLY A 59 -27.81 7.77 -20.46
C GLY A 59 -27.51 6.36 -20.99
N VAL A 60 -26.27 5.88 -20.89
CA VAL A 60 -25.93 4.49 -21.21
C VAL A 60 -26.45 3.57 -20.11
N ALA A 61 -26.88 2.37 -20.50
CA ALA A 61 -27.40 1.37 -19.58
C ALA A 61 -26.44 1.09 -18.41
N GLU A 62 -27.03 0.95 -17.22
CA GLU A 62 -26.30 0.72 -15.97
C GLU A 62 -25.49 -0.58 -16.02
N HIS A 63 -24.23 -0.50 -15.57
CA HIS A 63 -23.41 -1.68 -15.32
C HIS A 63 -23.77 -2.28 -13.96
N PRO A 64 -23.93 -3.61 -13.84
CA PRO A 64 -24.26 -4.25 -12.57
C PRO A 64 -23.32 -3.88 -11.40
N GLU A 65 -22.03 -3.69 -11.69
CA GLU A 65 -21.01 -3.40 -10.67
C GLU A 65 -20.53 -1.93 -10.67
N GLY A 66 -20.68 -1.24 -11.80
CA GLY A 66 -20.17 0.13 -11.99
C GLY A 66 -21.24 1.20 -11.85
N GLY A 67 -22.51 0.81 -11.90
CA GLY A 67 -23.63 1.72 -12.02
C GLY A 67 -23.76 2.34 -13.41
N GLY A 68 -24.65 3.33 -13.51
CA GLY A 68 -24.86 4.13 -14.72
C GLY A 68 -24.91 5.63 -14.43
N ILE A 69 -24.81 6.43 -15.48
CA ILE A 69 -25.05 7.87 -15.41
C ILE A 69 -26.44 8.15 -15.99
N PRO A 70 -27.41 8.71 -15.24
CA PRO A 70 -28.76 8.96 -15.75
C PRO A 70 -28.74 9.85 -17.01
N ALA A 71 -29.67 9.62 -17.94
CA ALA A 71 -29.76 10.39 -19.18
C ALA A 71 -30.01 11.90 -18.96
N GLY A 72 -30.63 12.27 -17.85
CA GLY A 72 -30.85 13.67 -17.46
C GLY A 72 -29.70 14.31 -16.67
N ALA A 73 -28.58 13.61 -16.49
CA ALA A 73 -27.45 14.13 -15.74
C ALA A 73 -26.78 15.29 -16.52
N SER A 74 -26.63 16.43 -15.86
CA SER A 74 -25.91 17.58 -16.41
C SER A 74 -24.45 17.59 -15.93
N VAL A 75 -23.55 17.93 -16.86
CA VAL A 75 -22.14 18.16 -16.54
C VAL A 75 -22.05 19.42 -15.68
N ARG A 76 -21.42 19.31 -14.52
CA ARG A 76 -21.15 20.44 -13.62
C ARG A 76 -19.65 20.70 -13.55
N ARG A 77 -19.28 21.96 -13.36
CA ARG A 77 -17.88 22.37 -13.19
C ARG A 77 -17.57 22.57 -11.71
N ALA A 78 -16.47 21.97 -11.25
CA ALA A 78 -15.85 22.30 -9.98
C ALA A 78 -14.63 23.21 -10.24
N GLU A 79 -14.28 24.05 -9.26
CA GLU A 79 -13.15 24.99 -9.39
C GLU A 79 -11.79 24.27 -9.33
N SER A 80 -11.72 23.15 -8.61
CA SER A 80 -10.53 22.32 -8.48
C SER A 80 -10.91 20.87 -8.18
N LEU A 81 -9.94 19.95 -8.33
CA LEU A 81 -10.13 18.57 -7.92
C LEU A 81 -10.40 18.48 -6.41
N ALA A 82 -9.73 19.30 -5.59
CA ALA A 82 -9.99 19.38 -4.15
C ALA A 82 -11.43 19.80 -3.85
N ALA A 83 -11.96 20.82 -4.54
CA ALA A 83 -13.35 21.25 -4.38
C ALA A 83 -14.35 20.15 -4.79
N LEU A 84 -14.02 19.35 -5.81
CA LEU A 84 -14.83 18.21 -6.20
C LEU A 84 -14.81 17.10 -5.13
N TYR A 85 -13.66 16.82 -4.52
CA TYR A 85 -13.56 15.85 -3.43
C TYR A 85 -14.37 16.29 -2.21
N GLU A 86 -14.30 17.56 -1.81
CA GLU A 86 -15.12 18.10 -0.72
C GLU A 86 -16.61 18.01 -1.03
N LEU A 87 -17.01 18.27 -2.29
CA LEU A 87 -18.40 18.14 -2.72
C LEU A 87 -18.91 16.69 -2.63
N VAL A 88 -18.06 15.72 -2.96
CA VAL A 88 -18.42 14.29 -2.93
C VAL A 88 -18.33 13.70 -1.53
N ASN A 89 -17.34 14.14 -0.74
CA ASN A 89 -17.00 13.65 0.60
C ASN A 89 -16.71 14.82 1.56
N PRO A 90 -17.75 15.50 2.09
CA PRO A 90 -17.56 16.66 2.97
C PRO A 90 -16.76 16.32 4.23
N GLY A 91 -15.74 17.11 4.56
CA GLY A 91 -14.85 16.88 5.70
C GLY A 91 -13.92 15.67 5.56
N GLY A 92 -13.83 15.07 4.37
CA GLY A 92 -12.88 14.00 4.07
C GLY A 92 -11.44 14.50 3.95
N ALA A 93 -10.46 13.60 4.09
CA ALA A 93 -9.06 13.96 3.80
C ALA A 93 -8.93 14.39 2.33
N PRO A 94 -8.17 15.45 2.03
CA PRO A 94 -7.94 15.85 0.65
C PRO A 94 -7.26 14.70 -0.11
N PRO A 95 -7.60 14.49 -1.38
CA PRO A 95 -6.94 13.46 -2.17
C PRO A 95 -5.46 13.78 -2.30
N PRO A 96 -4.59 12.76 -2.41
CA PRO A 96 -3.26 12.99 -2.95
C PRO A 96 -3.41 13.58 -4.36
N ASN A 97 -2.50 14.48 -4.75
CA ASN A 97 -2.41 14.91 -6.14
C ASN A 97 -2.32 13.68 -7.05
N PRO A 98 -2.95 13.71 -8.25
CA PRO A 98 -2.82 12.60 -9.20
C PRO A 98 -1.34 12.31 -9.41
N LEU A 99 -0.93 11.07 -9.13
CA LEU A 99 0.47 10.67 -9.23
C LEU A 99 0.98 10.74 -10.67
N ILE A 100 0.10 10.69 -11.67
CA ILE A 100 0.46 10.84 -13.08
C ILE A 100 -0.40 11.97 -13.64
N GLN A 101 0.24 13.02 -14.16
CA GLN A 101 -0.41 14.14 -14.85
C GLN A 101 0.21 14.30 -16.23
N ASP A 102 -0.63 14.38 -17.26
CA ASP A 102 -0.18 14.53 -18.66
C ASP A 102 0.84 13.46 -19.09
N GLY A 103 0.70 12.24 -18.54
CA GLY A 103 1.58 11.12 -18.84
C GLY A 103 2.92 11.15 -18.10
N MET A 104 3.08 11.95 -17.04
CA MET A 104 4.32 12.04 -16.26
C MET A 104 4.07 12.00 -14.74
N TYR A 105 4.96 11.37 -13.99
CA TYR A 105 5.06 11.48 -12.52
C TYR A 105 5.53 12.89 -12.11
N PRO A 106 5.37 13.32 -10.83
CA PRO A 106 5.76 14.66 -10.39
C PRO A 106 7.25 14.95 -10.53
N ASP A 107 8.08 13.91 -10.57
CA ASP A 107 9.52 13.99 -10.79
C ASP A 107 9.91 14.05 -12.28
N GLY A 108 8.93 14.07 -13.20
CA GLY A 108 9.15 14.06 -14.63
C GLY A 108 9.48 12.68 -15.20
N THR A 109 9.23 11.60 -14.45
CA THR A 109 9.38 10.23 -14.97
C THR A 109 8.12 9.82 -15.74
N PRO A 110 8.20 9.27 -16.96
CA PRO A 110 7.02 8.72 -17.64
C PRO A 110 6.54 7.43 -16.95
N PRO A 111 5.25 7.08 -16.93
CA PRO A 111 4.77 5.81 -16.38
C PRO A 111 5.16 4.61 -17.26
N ASP A 112 5.38 4.84 -18.55
CA ASP A 112 5.89 3.84 -19.49
C ASP A 112 7.42 3.70 -19.34
N ARG A 113 7.85 2.52 -18.89
CA ARG A 113 9.27 2.17 -18.69
C ARG A 113 10.11 2.25 -19.95
N SER A 114 9.51 2.03 -21.12
CA SER A 114 10.21 2.09 -22.39
C SER A 114 10.65 3.51 -22.77
N GLN A 115 10.05 4.54 -22.16
CA GLN A 115 10.33 5.94 -22.43
C GLN A 115 11.55 6.49 -21.65
N GLY A 116 12.33 5.60 -21.04
CA GLY A 116 13.63 5.96 -20.46
C GLY A 116 13.54 6.42 -19.01
N TRP A 117 13.37 5.46 -18.10
CA TRP A 117 13.42 5.70 -16.64
C TRP A 117 14.82 6.00 -16.10
N GLY A 118 15.83 6.01 -16.97
CA GLY A 118 17.23 6.00 -16.54
C GLY A 118 17.62 4.67 -15.86
N PRO A 119 18.84 4.58 -15.30
CA PRO A 119 19.27 3.40 -14.57
C PRO A 119 18.40 3.22 -13.31
N LEU A 120 17.92 1.99 -13.08
CA LEU A 120 17.20 1.65 -11.86
C LEU A 120 18.10 1.88 -10.64
N VAL A 121 17.84 2.95 -9.89
CA VAL A 121 18.48 3.19 -8.61
C VAL A 121 17.61 2.58 -7.52
N GLY A 122 18.00 1.41 -7.02
CA GLY A 122 17.40 0.87 -5.81
C GLY A 122 17.78 1.78 -4.64
N ALA A 123 16.83 2.56 -4.12
CA ALA A 123 17.06 3.29 -2.87
C ALA A 123 17.02 2.26 -1.72
N PRO A 124 18.16 1.91 -1.09
CA PRO A 124 18.15 0.94 -0.02
C PRO A 124 17.31 1.46 1.14
N LEU A 125 16.50 0.59 1.75
CA LEU A 125 15.82 0.92 2.99
C LEU A 125 16.87 1.33 4.03
N ARG A 126 16.71 2.53 4.60
CA ARG A 126 17.48 2.92 5.79
C ARG A 126 17.04 2.03 6.94
N ARG A 127 17.94 1.20 7.46
CA ARG A 127 17.62 0.11 8.39
C ARG A 127 18.79 -0.16 9.33
N TYR A 128 18.48 -0.81 10.45
CA TYR A 128 19.47 -1.43 11.33
C TYR A 128 20.37 -2.40 10.57
N ALA A 129 21.55 -2.69 11.13
CA ALA A 129 22.39 -3.75 10.61
C ALA A 129 21.63 -5.09 10.62
N THR A 130 21.79 -5.88 9.56
CA THR A 130 21.08 -7.17 9.40
C THR A 130 21.90 -8.36 9.88
N SER A 131 23.06 -8.10 10.49
CA SER A 131 23.98 -9.11 10.99
C SER A 131 24.59 -8.66 12.31
N THR A 132 24.77 -9.60 13.22
CA THR A 132 25.46 -9.38 14.50
C THR A 132 26.07 -10.69 14.98
N THR A 133 27.20 -10.60 15.68
CA THR A 133 27.79 -11.72 16.44
C THR A 133 27.41 -11.68 17.91
N SER A 134 26.87 -10.56 18.39
CA SER A 134 26.42 -10.38 19.78
C SER A 134 25.12 -11.14 20.03
N ALA A 135 24.75 -11.25 21.30
CA ALA A 135 23.48 -11.84 21.70
C ALA A 135 22.30 -11.12 21.00
N VAL A 136 21.25 -11.90 20.73
CA VAL A 136 20.02 -11.44 20.09
C VAL A 136 18.81 -11.85 20.91
N ARG A 137 17.86 -10.93 21.05
CA ARG A 137 16.51 -11.22 21.53
C ARG A 137 15.58 -11.37 20.36
N PHE A 138 14.63 -12.27 20.45
CA PHE A 138 13.74 -12.58 19.35
C PHE A 138 12.33 -12.96 19.80
N LEU A 139 11.38 -12.76 18.89
CA LEU A 139 9.96 -13.07 19.07
C LEU A 139 9.47 -13.87 17.87
N PRO A 140 8.69 -14.96 18.09
CA PRO A 140 8.10 -15.72 17.00
C PRO A 140 6.97 -14.93 16.33
N ILE A 141 6.92 -15.01 15.01
CA ILE A 141 5.85 -14.45 14.19
C ILE A 141 4.95 -15.58 13.71
N VAL A 142 3.66 -15.44 13.98
CA VAL A 142 2.61 -16.38 13.62
C VAL A 142 1.70 -15.76 12.58
N LYS A 143 1.28 -16.54 11.59
CA LYS A 143 0.29 -16.15 10.59
C LYS A 143 -0.70 -17.29 10.40
N ALA A 144 -2.00 -17.00 10.53
CA ALA A 144 -3.06 -18.00 10.47
C ALA A 144 -2.75 -19.23 11.36
N GLY A 145 -2.30 -18.98 12.59
CA GLY A 145 -1.93 -20.02 13.57
C GLY A 145 -0.61 -20.75 13.29
N ARG A 146 0.10 -20.45 12.20
CA ARG A 146 1.37 -21.09 11.84
C ARG A 146 2.56 -20.19 12.13
N HIS A 147 3.59 -20.71 12.80
CA HIS A 147 4.85 -20.01 12.98
C HIS A 147 5.60 -19.88 11.63
N ILE A 148 5.94 -18.65 11.24
CA ILE A 148 6.52 -18.33 9.92
C ILE A 148 7.92 -17.71 9.97
N GLY A 149 8.42 -17.33 11.15
CA GLY A 149 9.74 -16.72 11.29
C GLY A 149 9.89 -15.97 12.60
N TYR A 150 11.01 -15.29 12.75
CA TYR A 150 11.36 -14.56 13.96
C TYR A 150 11.62 -13.09 13.64
N LEU A 151 11.15 -12.18 14.50
CA LEU A 151 11.69 -10.84 14.58
C LEU A 151 12.79 -10.83 15.62
N TRP A 152 13.95 -10.25 15.34
CA TRP A 152 15.06 -10.23 16.29
C TRP A 152 15.76 -8.88 16.33
N ALA A 153 16.39 -8.59 17.47
CA ALA A 153 17.21 -7.42 17.68
C ALA A 153 18.44 -7.80 18.53
N SER A 154 19.58 -7.17 18.28
CA SER A 154 20.79 -7.38 19.07
C SER A 154 20.69 -6.69 20.42
N VAL A 155 21.31 -7.32 21.42
CA VAL A 155 21.40 -6.79 22.78
C VAL A 155 22.43 -5.67 22.90
N GLU A 156 23.51 -5.74 22.11
CA GLU A 156 24.69 -4.87 22.28
C GLU A 156 24.87 -3.84 21.18
N ASN A 157 24.42 -4.13 19.96
CA ASN A 157 24.66 -3.27 18.80
C ASN A 157 23.38 -2.92 18.04
N ASP A 158 23.53 -1.99 17.09
CA ASP A 158 22.41 -1.43 16.32
C ASP A 158 21.96 -2.35 15.17
N ALA A 159 21.56 -3.58 15.52
CA ALA A 159 21.17 -4.62 14.58
C ALA A 159 19.78 -5.18 14.88
N ALA A 160 18.94 -5.30 13.86
CA ALA A 160 17.64 -5.97 13.91
C ALA A 160 17.21 -6.40 12.51
N ASP A 161 16.56 -7.55 12.42
CA ASP A 161 15.92 -7.98 11.17
C ASP A 161 14.76 -8.95 11.44
N TYR A 162 14.02 -9.22 10.38
CA TYR A 162 13.17 -10.38 10.26
C TYR A 162 13.95 -11.57 9.70
N LEU A 163 13.77 -12.73 10.30
CA LEU A 163 14.36 -13.99 9.86
C LEU A 163 13.25 -14.99 9.49
N PRO A 164 13.09 -15.34 8.19
CA PRO A 164 12.08 -16.30 7.76
C PRO A 164 12.40 -17.72 8.23
N LEU A 165 11.35 -18.48 8.56
CA LEU A 165 11.44 -19.92 8.79
C LEU A 165 11.43 -20.67 7.45
N ARG A 166 12.41 -21.55 7.22
CA ARG A 166 12.55 -22.32 5.97
C ARG A 166 11.31 -23.16 5.68
N SER A 167 10.77 -23.84 6.69
CA SER A 167 9.59 -24.70 6.56
C SER A 167 8.33 -23.93 6.13
N ALA A 168 8.24 -22.62 6.40
CA ALA A 168 7.13 -21.75 6.03
C ALA A 168 7.19 -21.21 4.58
N GLY A 169 8.27 -21.46 3.86
CA GLY A 169 8.37 -21.26 2.41
C GLY A 169 8.04 -19.83 1.96
N LYS A 170 7.23 -19.70 0.90
CA LYS A 170 6.89 -18.40 0.29
C LYS A 170 6.15 -17.46 1.25
N THR A 171 5.36 -17.99 2.17
CA THR A 171 4.60 -17.19 3.14
C THR A 171 5.53 -16.40 4.07
N ALA A 172 6.61 -17.01 4.54
CA ALA A 172 7.63 -16.33 5.35
C ALA A 172 8.37 -15.24 4.55
N HIS A 173 8.73 -15.52 3.30
CA HIS A 173 9.39 -14.53 2.45
C HIS A 173 8.50 -13.32 2.14
N ILE A 174 7.21 -13.53 1.89
CA ILE A 174 6.26 -12.43 1.68
C ILE A 174 6.13 -11.57 2.93
N ALA A 175 6.13 -12.19 4.13
CA ALA A 175 6.01 -11.46 5.39
C ALA A 175 7.21 -10.52 5.65
N ALA A 176 8.39 -10.83 5.12
CA ALA A 176 9.62 -10.08 5.36
C ALA A 176 9.49 -8.59 5.01
N GLY A 177 8.83 -8.26 3.90
CA GLY A 177 8.77 -6.89 3.40
C GLY A 177 8.15 -5.92 4.41
N LEU A 178 7.02 -6.29 5.02
CA LEU A 178 6.33 -5.41 5.95
C LEU A 178 7.05 -5.30 7.30
N TRP A 179 7.65 -6.40 7.79
CA TRP A 179 8.49 -6.35 8.99
C TRP A 179 9.74 -5.50 8.81
N GLN A 180 10.41 -5.61 7.65
CA GLN A 180 11.56 -4.78 7.31
C GLN A 180 11.19 -3.29 7.17
N LEU A 181 9.98 -2.98 6.66
CA LEU A 181 9.47 -1.61 6.62
C LEU A 181 9.23 -1.05 8.03
N ARG A 182 8.65 -1.83 8.95
CA ARG A 182 8.46 -1.43 10.35
C ARG A 182 9.79 -1.17 11.06
N LEU A 183 10.77 -2.06 10.89
CA LEU A 183 12.13 -1.87 11.40
C LEU A 183 12.81 -0.64 10.78
N SER A 184 12.64 -0.41 9.48
CA SER A 184 13.16 0.79 8.80
C SER A 184 12.55 2.08 9.37
N GLN A 185 11.28 2.06 9.77
CA GLN A 185 10.63 3.19 10.42
C GLN A 185 11.23 3.46 11.80
N GLY A 186 11.42 2.44 12.63
CA GLY A 186 12.11 2.56 13.93
C GLY A 186 13.52 3.15 13.77
N TYR A 187 14.28 2.63 12.80
CA TYR A 187 15.62 3.12 12.49
C TYR A 187 15.63 4.61 12.09
N LYS A 188 14.72 5.03 11.21
CA LYS A 188 14.60 6.45 10.80
C LYS A 188 14.25 7.38 11.96
N GLN A 189 13.52 6.86 12.94
CA GLN A 189 13.17 7.57 14.17
C GLN A 189 14.25 7.48 15.24
N HIS A 190 15.40 6.85 14.94
CA HIS A 190 16.51 6.62 15.87
C HIS A 190 16.09 5.85 17.13
N VAL A 191 15.07 5.00 17.01
CA VAL A 191 14.63 4.12 18.09
C VAL A 191 15.64 2.98 18.22
N PRO A 192 16.04 2.55 19.44
CA PRO A 192 16.91 1.40 19.61
C PRO A 192 16.28 0.09 19.07
N PRO A 193 17.09 -0.87 18.57
CA PRO A 193 16.61 -2.17 18.06
C PRO A 193 15.69 -2.93 19.02
N LEU A 194 16.08 -3.05 20.28
CA LEU A 194 15.29 -3.77 21.30
C LEU A 194 13.96 -3.08 21.59
N GLN A 195 13.93 -1.75 21.61
CA GLN A 195 12.70 -1.00 21.78
C GLN A 195 11.77 -1.25 20.58
N THR A 196 12.31 -1.22 19.37
CA THR A 196 11.53 -1.52 18.15
C THR A 196 10.98 -2.95 18.16
N LEU A 197 11.73 -3.93 18.67
CA LEU A 197 11.28 -5.30 18.85
C LEU A 197 10.10 -5.39 19.85
N GLN A 198 10.17 -4.65 20.96
CA GLN A 198 9.09 -4.60 21.95
C GLN A 198 7.84 -3.90 21.40
N ASP A 199 8.01 -2.76 20.75
CA ASP A 199 6.91 -2.00 20.14
C ASP A 199 6.19 -2.82 19.08
N SER A 200 6.94 -3.66 18.35
CA SER A 200 6.42 -4.55 17.30
C SER A 200 5.36 -5.55 17.78
N ARG A 201 5.30 -5.85 19.09
CA ARG A 201 4.26 -6.71 19.70
C ARG A 201 2.85 -6.14 19.57
N HIS A 202 2.74 -4.82 19.45
CA HIS A 202 1.45 -4.13 19.39
C HIS A 202 0.87 -4.09 17.96
N HIS A 203 1.57 -4.64 16.97
CA HIS A 203 1.03 -4.71 15.62
C HIS A 203 0.03 -5.88 15.48
N PRO A 204 -1.22 -5.60 15.08
CA PRO A 204 -2.23 -6.63 14.88
C PRO A 204 -1.89 -7.53 13.69
N GLU A 205 -2.53 -8.70 13.61
CA GLU A 205 -2.38 -9.58 12.45
C GLU A 205 -2.87 -8.89 11.18
N ASP A 206 -2.03 -8.93 10.15
CA ASP A 206 -2.39 -8.48 8.80
C ASP A 206 -2.26 -9.61 7.77
N ARG A 207 -2.87 -9.40 6.60
CA ARG A 207 -2.91 -10.39 5.50
C ARG A 207 -1.53 -10.81 5.01
N LEU A 208 -0.49 -9.99 5.19
CA LEU A 208 0.84 -10.22 4.63
C LEU A 208 1.80 -10.81 5.67
N SER A 209 1.97 -10.12 6.81
CA SER A 209 3.11 -10.29 7.69
C SER A 209 2.87 -11.17 8.92
N GLY A 210 1.62 -11.50 9.21
CA GLY A 210 1.26 -12.18 10.46
C GLY A 210 1.32 -11.22 11.65
N MET A 211 1.49 -11.78 12.85
CA MET A 211 1.60 -11.04 14.10
C MET A 211 2.62 -11.69 15.05
N ILE A 212 3.10 -10.91 16.00
CA ILE A 212 3.68 -11.45 17.24
C ILE A 212 2.51 -11.64 18.20
N GLN A 213 2.35 -12.82 18.79
CA GLN A 213 1.27 -13.04 19.74
C GLN A 213 1.48 -12.16 20.99
N PRO A 214 0.43 -11.58 21.60
CA PRO A 214 0.59 -10.68 22.76
C PRO A 214 1.31 -11.34 23.94
N ASN A 215 1.12 -12.64 24.11
CA ASN A 215 1.75 -13.48 25.13
C ASN A 215 3.03 -14.18 24.64
N ALA A 216 3.56 -13.82 23.47
CA ALA A 216 4.81 -14.38 22.99
C ALA A 216 5.95 -14.07 23.97
N VAL A 217 6.65 -15.13 24.36
CA VAL A 217 7.83 -15.03 25.22
C VAL A 217 9.00 -14.51 24.38
N GLU A 218 9.69 -13.50 24.91
CA GLU A 218 10.97 -13.06 24.36
C GLU A 218 12.02 -14.04 24.80
N ASP A 219 12.69 -14.65 23.84
CA ASP A 219 13.83 -15.52 24.11
C ASP A 219 15.12 -14.81 23.67
N GLU A 220 16.23 -15.21 24.29
CA GLU A 220 17.56 -14.71 23.98
C GLU A 220 18.45 -15.85 23.51
N LEU A 221 19.26 -15.58 22.48
CA LEU A 221 20.29 -16.48 21.99
C LEU A 221 21.64 -15.75 21.95
N PRO A 222 22.75 -16.48 22.16
CA PRO A 222 24.07 -15.86 22.25
C PRO A 222 24.61 -15.30 20.93
N SER A 223 23.95 -15.58 19.79
CA SER A 223 24.29 -14.98 18.49
C SER A 223 23.17 -15.16 17.46
N LEU A 224 23.19 -14.32 16.42
CA LEU A 224 22.30 -14.46 15.27
C LEU A 224 22.47 -15.80 14.53
N GLU A 225 23.69 -16.35 14.49
CA GLU A 225 23.93 -17.65 13.85
C GLU A 225 23.17 -18.80 14.52
N ARG A 226 22.99 -18.75 15.85
CA ARG A 226 22.15 -19.72 16.55
C ARG A 226 20.68 -19.59 16.18
N LEU A 227 20.19 -18.37 16.02
CA LEU A 227 18.81 -18.13 15.57
C LEU A 227 18.60 -18.58 14.12
N LYS A 228 19.58 -18.35 13.23
CA LYS A 228 19.58 -18.90 11.85
C LYS A 228 19.54 -20.42 11.83
N ALA A 229 20.28 -21.08 12.70
CA ALA A 229 20.23 -22.54 12.81
C ALA A 229 18.84 -23.04 13.25
N LEU A 230 18.13 -22.30 14.12
CA LEU A 230 16.73 -22.63 14.47
C LEU A 230 15.78 -22.41 13.30
N SER A 231 15.95 -21.34 12.52
CA SER A 231 15.04 -21.02 11.42
C SER A 231 15.18 -21.95 10.20
N GLN A 232 16.22 -22.78 10.17
CA GLN A 232 16.49 -23.74 9.10
C GLN A 232 15.91 -25.14 9.36
N ARG A 233 15.47 -25.42 10.58
CA ARG A 233 14.82 -26.69 10.96
C ARG A 233 13.37 -26.74 10.44
#